data_AF-A0A0V1LWD4-F1
#
_entry.id   AF-A0A0V1LWD4-F1
#
_cell.length_a   1.000
_cell.length_b   1.000
_cell.length_c   1.000
_cell.angle_alpha   90.00
_cell.angle_beta   90.00
_cell.angle_gamma   90.00
#
_symmetry.space_group_name_H-M   'P 1'
#
loop_
_entity.id
_entity.type
_entity.pdbx_description
1 polymer ?
#
loop_
_entity_poly.entity_id
_entity_poly.type
_entity_poly.pdbx_seq_one_letter_code
_entity_poly.pdbx_strand_id
1 'polypeptide(L)' 'MATLPRDRVVEAPAFSQVGMDFAGPLYVRVGRKTTSPRYVCLITCMVTRAVHLELVPQMTTARVLQALRRFMARR' A
#
# COMPACT_ATOMS: atom_id res chain seq x y z
N MET A 1 -20.06 -3.01 22.18
CA MET A 1 -19.33 -2.74 20.92
C MET A 1 -18.37 -1.59 21.18
N ALA A 2 -17.11 -1.69 20.73
CA ALA A 2 -16.16 -0.58 20.88
C ALA A 2 -16.42 0.50 19.82
N THR A 3 -16.21 1.76 20.18
CA THR A 3 -16.34 2.90 19.24
C THR A 3 -15.30 2.78 18.14
N LEU A 4 -15.72 2.95 16.88
CA LEU A 4 -14.78 2.98 15.76
C LEU A 4 -13.92 4.25 15.80
N PRO A 5 -12.66 4.20 15.31
CA PRO A 5 -11.84 5.39 15.15
C PRO A 5 -12.55 6.45 14.31
N ARG A 6 -12.35 7.73 14.66
CA ARG A 6 -12.96 8.87 13.94
C ARG A 6 -12.68 8.83 12.44
N ASP A 7 -11.49 8.37 12.05
CA ASP A 7 -11.04 8.24 10.67
C ASP A 7 -11.81 7.20 9.83
N ARG A 8 -12.75 6.46 10.43
CA ARG A 8 -13.64 5.52 9.74
C ARG A 8 -15.09 5.95 9.71
N VAL A 9 -15.43 7.03 10.41
CA VAL A 9 -16.84 7.45 10.62
C VAL A 9 -17.08 8.90 10.19
N VAL A 10 -16.03 9.72 10.07
CA VAL A 10 -16.15 11.09 9.57
C VAL A 10 -16.08 11.07 8.05
N GLU A 11 -17.01 11.78 7.39
CA GLU A 11 -16.97 11.99 5.95
C GLU A 11 -15.73 12.80 5.56
N ALA A 12 -14.99 12.29 4.58
CA ALA A 12 -13.80 12.95 4.05
C ALA A 12 -13.60 12.58 2.58
N PRO A 13 -12.76 13.31 1.82
CA PRO A 13 -12.42 12.90 0.46
C PRO A 13 -11.75 11.52 0.41
N ALA A 14 -11.96 10.77 -0.66
CA ALA A 14 -11.36 9.45 -0.82
C ALA A 14 -9.82 9.54 -0.67
N PHE A 15 -9.25 8.61 0.08
CA PHE A 15 -7.82 8.48 0.42
C PHE A 15 -7.18 9.71 1.10
N SER A 16 -7.98 10.60 1.68
CA SER A 16 -7.51 11.59 2.65
C SER A 16 -6.96 10.93 3.93
N GLN A 17 -7.52 9.77 4.27
CA GLN A 17 -7.09 8.93 5.38
C GLN A 17 -6.77 7.54 4.85
N VAL A 18 -5.50 7.14 4.99
CA VAL A 18 -4.99 5.86 4.49
C VAL A 18 -4.19 5.14 5.57
N GLY A 19 -4.33 3.82 5.62
CA GLY A 19 -3.38 2.94 6.29
C GLY A 19 -2.42 2.35 5.25
N MET A 20 -1.16 2.15 5.62
CA MET A 20 -0.17 1.50 4.78
C MET A 20 0.37 0.25 5.50
N ASP A 21 0.46 -0.85 4.76
CA ASP A 21 1.03 -2.11 5.24
C ASP A 21 1.79 -2.81 4.11
N PHE A 22 2.49 -3.91 4.41
CA PHE A 22 3.23 -4.69 3.43
C PHE A 22 2.92 -6.19 3.55
N ALA A 23 2.67 -6.82 2.40
CA ALA A 23 2.60 -8.28 2.29
C ALA A 23 3.83 -8.82 1.55
N GLY A 24 4.43 -9.90 2.04
CA GLY A 24 5.52 -10.58 1.34
C GLY A 24 6.54 -11.26 2.27
N PRO A 25 7.64 -11.81 1.70
CA PRO A 25 8.01 -11.70 0.29
C PRO A 25 7.23 -12.66 -0.63
N LEU A 26 6.69 -12.13 -1.73
CA LEU A 26 6.22 -12.92 -2.86
C LEU A 26 7.38 -13.18 -3.83
N TYR A 27 7.55 -14.43 -4.26
CA TYR A 27 8.58 -14.79 -5.23
C TYR A 27 8.09 -14.52 -6.65
N VAL A 28 8.50 -13.39 -7.21
CA VAL A 28 8.11 -12.98 -8.56
C VAL A 28 9.20 -13.41 -9.55
N ARG A 29 8.78 -13.97 -10.68
CA ARG A 29 9.68 -14.36 -11.76
C ARG A 29 10.27 -13.12 -12.44
N VAL A 30 11.59 -12.99 -12.40
CA VAL A 30 12.34 -11.86 -12.99
C VAL A 30 13.16 -12.29 -14.21
N GLY A 31 13.20 -13.60 -14.50
CA GLY A 31 13.89 -14.17 -15.66
C GLY A 31 13.43 -15.60 -15.92
N ARG A 32 14.02 -16.23 -16.94
CA ARG A 32 13.60 -17.57 -17.43
C ARG A 32 13.75 -18.69 -16.39
N LYS A 33 14.62 -18.52 -15.38
CA LYS A 33 14.77 -19.46 -14.24
C LYS A 33 15.03 -18.73 -12.92
N THR A 34 14.75 -17.42 -12.85
CA THR A 34 15.12 -16.58 -11.72
C THR A 34 13.88 -15.97 -11.09
N THR A 35 13.73 -16.18 -9.79
CA THR A 35 12.72 -15.53 -8.96
C THR A 35 13.39 -14.59 -7.97
N SER A 36 12.76 -13.46 -7.69
CA SER A 36 13.20 -12.51 -6.67
C SER A 36 12.09 -12.33 -5.64
N PRO A 37 12.42 -12.23 -4.34
CA PRO A 37 11.47 -11.75 -3.36
C PRO A 37 11.06 -10.32 -3.74
N ARG A 38 9.76 -10.05 -3.65
CA ARG A 38 9.14 -8.74 -3.82
C ARG A 38 8.08 -8.58 -2.75
N TYR A 39 7.76 -7.35 -2.40
CA TYR A 39 6.73 -7.04 -1.41
C TYR A 39 5.58 -6.32 -2.10
N VAL A 40 4.39 -6.41 -1.54
CA VAL A 40 3.22 -5.67 -1.99
C VAL A 40 2.96 -4.59 -0.95
N CYS A 41 3.13 -3.33 -1.32
CA CYS A 41 2.66 -2.19 -0.55
C CYS A 41 1.14 -2.14 -0.66
N LEU A 42 0.47 -2.26 0.49
CA LEU A 42 -0.97 -2.18 0.67
C LEU A 42 -1.28 -0.78 1.17
N ILE A 43 -2.02 0.01 0.41
CA ILE A 43 -2.52 1.32 0.84
C ILE A 43 -4.04 1.26 0.87
N THR A 44 -4.62 1.26 2.07
CA THR A 44 -6.05 1.10 2.28
C THR A 44 -6.66 2.43 2.68
N CYS A 45 -7.67 2.88 1.94
CA CYS A 45 -8.46 4.05 2.29
C CYS A 45 -9.43 3.73 3.42
N MET A 46 -9.36 4.48 4.52
CA MET A 46 -10.25 4.30 5.68
C MET A 46 -11.66 4.85 5.45
N VAL A 47 -11.80 5.79 4.52
CA VAL A 47 -13.07 6.42 4.15
C VAL A 47 -13.91 5.51 3.25
N THR A 48 -13.35 5.04 2.14
CA THR A 48 -14.09 4.30 1.10
C THR A 48 -13.82 2.80 1.12
N ARG A 49 -12.88 2.32 1.96
CA ARG A 49 -12.37 0.94 1.95
C ARG A 49 -11.69 0.51 0.65
N ALA A 50 -11.37 1.45 -0.24
CA ALA A 50 -10.60 1.16 -1.45
C ALA A 50 -9.17 0.73 -1.09
N VAL A 51 -8.63 -0.25 -1.82
CA VAL A 51 -7.26 -0.77 -1.61
C VAL A 51 -6.44 -0.50 -2.86
N HIS A 52 -5.28 0.10 -2.66
CA HIS A 52 -4.26 0.28 -3.68
C HIS A 52 -3.10 -0.68 -3.40
N LEU A 53 -2.75 -1.48 -4.41
CA LEU A 53 -1.67 -2.46 -4.34
C LEU A 53 -0.53 -2.03 -5.26
N GLU A 54 0.68 -1.97 -4.72
CA GLU A 54 1.88 -1.68 -5.50
C GLU A 54 3.00 -2.67 -5.21
N LEU A 55 3.59 -3.24 -6.26
CA LEU A 55 4.73 -4.14 -6.10
C LEU A 55 6.02 -3.35 -5.82
N VAL A 56 6.62 -3.58 -4.66
CA VAL A 56 7.85 -2.94 -4.19
C VAL A 56 9.01 -3.94 -4.21
N PRO A 57 10.14 -3.62 -4.86
CA PRO A 57 11.22 -4.60 -5.02
C PRO A 57 11.97 -4.97 -3.74
N GLN A 58 12.09 -4.04 -2.78
CA GLN A 58 12.74 -4.27 -1.49
C GLN A 58 12.08 -3.39 -0.41
N MET A 59 12.08 -3.84 0.84
CA MET A 59 11.64 -3.06 2.00
C MET A 59 12.73 -2.07 2.47
N THR A 60 13.19 -1.20 1.58
CA THR A 60 14.08 -0.08 1.94
C THR A 60 13.30 1.22 1.94
N THR A 61 13.66 2.15 2.81
CA THR A 61 12.99 3.46 2.93
C THR A 61 12.88 4.18 1.59
N ALA A 62 13.95 4.14 0.77
CA ALA A 62 13.95 4.73 -0.55
C ALA A 62 12.88 4.14 -1.49
N ARG A 63 12.69 2.81 -1.46
CA ARG A 63 11.69 2.14 -2.31
C ARG A 63 10.27 2.38 -1.82
N VAL A 64 10.06 2.43 -0.50
CA VAL A 64 8.77 2.76 0.11
C VAL A 64 8.38 4.21 -0.20
N LEU A 65 9.30 5.17 -0.04
CA LEU A 65 9.05 6.57 -0.40
C LEU A 65 8.75 6.74 -1.89
N GLN A 66 9.42 5.96 -2.75
CA GLN A 66 9.14 5.98 -4.19
C GLN A 66 7.72 5.46 -4.49
N ALA A 67 7.27 4.41 -3.80
CA ALA A 67 5.91 3.89 -3.92
C ALA A 67 4.86 4.89 -3.42
N LEU A 68 5.10 5.51 -2.26
CA LEU A 68 4.23 6.56 -1.73
C LEU A 68 4.12 7.76 -2.68
N ARG A 69 5.23 8.22 -3.27
CA ARG A 69 5.22 9.29 -4.28
C ARG A 69 4.40 8.90 -5.51
N ARG A 70 4.51 7.66 -6.01
CA ARG A 70 3.70 7.17 -7.14
C ARG A 70 2.22 7.09 -6.78
N PHE A 71 1.89 6.66 -5.57
CA PHE A 71 0.52 6.63 -5.08
C PHE A 71 -0.07 8.04 -5.01
N MET A 72 0.65 9.00 -4.42
CA MET A 72 0.22 10.39 -4.32
C MET A 72 0.11 11.04 -5.70
N ALA A 73 1.06 10.84 -6.61
CA ALA A 73 1.03 11.46 -7.94
C ALA A 73 -0.11 10.98 -8.85
N ARG A 74 -0.79 9.86 -8.52
CA ARG A 74 -1.99 9.39 -9.21
C ARG A 74 -3.27 10.09 -8.73
N ARG A 75 -3.19 10.93 -7.70
CA ARG A 75 -4.29 11.62 -7.02
C ARG A 75 -3.99 13.12 -6.92
#